data_AF-A0A0Q8BF21-F1
#
_entry.id   AF-A0A0Q8BF21-F1
#
_cell.length_a   1.000
_cell.length_b   1.000
_cell.length_c   1.000
_cell.angle_alpha   90.00
_cell.angle_beta   90.00
_cell.angle_gamma   90.00
#
_symmetry.space_group_name_H-M   'P 1'
#
loop_
_entity.id
_entity.type
_entity.pdbx_description
1 polymer ?
#
loop_
_entity_poly.entity_id
_entity_poly.type
_entity_poly.pdbx_seq_one_letter_code
_entity_poly.pdbx_strand_id
1 'polypeptide(L)'
;MPARKTENQQIDKALYYLALDGVTRYGLAEAVKAVSQNKLGHPFFPEPPELRGLCDKAMEWPERQRERVRRQEAIERDRPAPRSAPSQSQRDRVAAIYSRFLAGYTDEKQSAEEAERAEIRARYGMTEEAVASIANQPVPSNFKKLGGQP
;
A
#
# COMPACT_ATOMS: atom_id res chain seq x y z
N MET A 1 -19.09 32.53 -29.68
CA MET A 1 -20.55 32.41 -29.57
C MET A 1 -21.09 33.67 -28.92
N PRO A 2 -22.02 34.42 -29.55
CA PRO A 2 -22.57 35.62 -28.94
C PRO A 2 -23.39 35.24 -27.71
N ALA A 3 -23.20 36.00 -26.63
CA ALA A 3 -23.86 35.78 -25.36
C ALA A 3 -25.39 35.75 -25.55
N ARG A 4 -26.03 34.64 -25.17
CA ARG A 4 -27.44 34.64 -24.78
C ARG A 4 -27.54 35.47 -23.50
N LYS A 5 -27.52 36.81 -23.63
CA LYS A 5 -27.89 37.70 -22.54
C LYS A 5 -29.33 37.35 -22.20
N THR A 6 -29.47 36.68 -21.08
CA THR A 6 -30.69 36.13 -20.50
C THR A 6 -31.69 37.24 -20.21
N GLU A 7 -32.85 37.14 -20.86
CA GLU A 7 -34.07 37.87 -20.51
C GLU A 7 -34.56 37.52 -19.07
N ASN A 8 -33.97 36.51 -18.42
CA ASN A 8 -34.40 36.01 -17.12
C ASN A 8 -33.24 35.87 -16.12
N GLN A 9 -32.74 36.99 -15.59
CA GLN A 9 -31.74 37.02 -14.51
C GLN A 9 -32.13 36.18 -13.28
N GLN A 10 -33.43 35.97 -13.06
CA GLN A 10 -33.94 35.13 -11.97
C GLN A 10 -33.59 33.64 -12.18
N ILE A 11 -33.66 33.17 -13.43
CA ILE A 11 -33.34 31.78 -13.78
C ILE A 11 -31.85 31.54 -13.59
N ASP A 12 -31.00 32.46 -14.03
CA ASP A 12 -29.54 32.32 -13.87
C ASP A 12 -29.15 32.26 -12.40
N LYS A 13 -29.71 33.16 -11.57
CA LYS A 13 -29.48 33.13 -10.12
C LYS A 13 -29.91 31.80 -9.51
N ALA A 14 -31.07 31.27 -9.91
CA ALA A 14 -31.54 29.98 -9.44
C ALA A 14 -30.58 28.84 -9.82
N LEU A 15 -30.03 28.87 -11.04
CA LEU A 15 -29.04 27.89 -11.49
C LEU A 15 -27.74 27.96 -10.68
N TYR A 16 -27.27 29.16 -10.31
CA TYR A 16 -26.11 29.29 -9.41
C TYR A 16 -26.40 28.74 -8.01
N TYR A 17 -27.59 28.99 -7.45
CA TYR A 17 -27.95 28.42 -6.15
C TYR A 17 -28.00 26.88 -6.20
N LEU A 18 -28.53 26.31 -7.29
CA LEU A 18 -28.52 24.87 -7.49
C LEU A 18 -27.09 24.31 -7.60
N ALA A 19 -26.20 25.01 -8.32
CA ALA A 19 -24.80 24.62 -8.41
C ALA A 19 -24.09 24.65 -7.04
N LEU A 20 -24.46 25.59 -6.18
CA LEU A 20 -23.89 25.74 -4.84
C LEU A 20 -24.54 24.83 -3.78
N ASP A 21 -25.56 24.06 -4.15
CA ASP A 21 -26.24 23.18 -3.20
C ASP A 21 -25.30 22.08 -2.68
N GLY A 22 -25.24 21.92 -1.36
CA GLY A 22 -24.33 21.00 -0.68
C GLY A 22 -22.84 21.41 -0.69
N VAL A 23 -22.47 22.55 -1.28
CA VAL A 23 -21.08 23.00 -1.36
C VAL A 23 -20.64 23.61 -0.03
N THR A 24 -19.48 23.16 0.46
CA THR A 24 -18.87 23.74 1.66
C THR A 24 -18.22 25.09 1.38
N ARG A 25 -18.11 25.96 2.40
CA ARG A 25 -17.38 27.24 2.29
C ARG A 25 -15.96 27.06 1.74
N TYR A 26 -15.29 25.98 2.13
CA TYR A 26 -13.96 25.63 1.64
C TYR A 26 -13.98 25.29 0.14
N GLY A 27 -14.92 24.43 -0.29
CA GLY A 27 -15.08 24.05 -1.69
C GLY A 27 -15.30 25.26 -2.60
N LEU A 28 -16.15 26.20 -2.16
CA LEU A 28 -16.38 27.44 -2.89
C LEU A 28 -15.13 28.34 -2.94
N ALA A 29 -14.41 28.50 -1.84
CA ALA A 29 -13.21 29.32 -1.79
C ALA A 29 -12.10 28.78 -2.72
N GLU A 30 -11.89 27.46 -2.76
CA GLU A 30 -10.93 26.84 -3.67
C GLU A 30 -11.41 26.90 -5.13
N ALA A 31 -12.70 26.72 -5.39
CA ALA A 31 -13.25 26.87 -6.74
C ALA A 31 -13.01 28.29 -7.27
N VAL A 32 -13.24 29.33 -6.46
CA VAL A 32 -12.97 30.73 -6.85
C VAL A 32 -11.48 30.96 -7.14
N LYS A 33 -10.57 30.43 -6.32
CA LYS A 33 -9.13 30.49 -6.60
C LYS A 33 -8.79 29.79 -7.92
N ALA A 34 -9.39 28.64 -8.19
CA ALA A 34 -9.17 27.90 -9.44
C ALA A 34 -9.66 28.69 -10.66
N VAL A 35 -10.80 29.38 -10.56
CA VAL A 35 -11.26 30.32 -11.60
C VAL A 35 -10.24 31.43 -11.81
N SER A 36 -9.75 32.06 -10.74
CA SER A 36 -8.72 33.11 -10.84
C SER A 36 -7.40 32.62 -11.44
N GLN A 37 -7.08 31.33 -11.28
CA GLN A 37 -5.93 30.67 -11.89
C GLN A 37 -6.18 30.21 -13.34
N ASN A 38 -7.29 30.62 -13.97
CA ASN A 38 -7.67 30.26 -15.33
C ASN A 38 -7.79 28.74 -15.55
N LYS A 39 -8.25 27.98 -14.55
CA LYS A 39 -8.42 26.52 -14.67
C LYS A 39 -9.48 26.08 -15.68
N LEU A 40 -10.39 26.99 -16.05
CA LEU A 40 -11.41 26.76 -17.07
C LEU A 40 -10.88 26.95 -18.50
N GLY A 41 -9.70 27.54 -18.67
CA GLY A 41 -9.09 27.77 -19.98
C GLY A 41 -9.71 28.93 -20.76
N HIS A 42 -10.56 29.74 -20.13
CA HIS A 42 -11.14 30.95 -20.71
C HIS A 42 -11.21 32.10 -19.70
N PRO A 43 -11.17 33.37 -20.18
CA PRO A 43 -11.22 34.54 -19.31
C PRO A 43 -12.63 34.91 -18.81
N PHE A 44 -13.67 34.20 -19.25
CA PHE A 44 -15.05 34.46 -18.85
C PHE A 44 -15.35 33.98 -17.43
N PHE A 45 -16.37 34.59 -16.82
CA PHE A 45 -16.90 34.13 -15.54
C PHE A 45 -17.48 32.71 -15.70
N PRO A 46 -17.31 31.81 -14.71
CA PRO A 46 -17.78 30.43 -14.80
C PRO A 46 -19.29 30.37 -14.99
N GLU A 47 -19.74 29.52 -15.91
CA GLU A 47 -21.16 29.13 -15.97
C GLU A 47 -21.50 28.24 -14.77
N PRO A 48 -22.78 28.17 -14.32
CA PRO A 48 -23.19 27.34 -13.18
C PRO A 48 -22.66 25.88 -13.18
N PRO A 49 -22.71 25.11 -14.28
CA PRO A 49 -22.16 23.75 -14.30
C PRO A 49 -20.62 23.71 -14.18
N GLU A 50 -19.92 24.73 -14.68
CA GLU A 50 -18.46 24.82 -14.56
C GLU A 50 -18.06 25.12 -13.11
N LEU A 51 -18.77 26.05 -12.46
CA LEU A 51 -18.60 26.34 -11.05
C LEU A 51 -18.86 25.09 -10.21
N ARG A 52 -19.89 24.31 -10.53
CA ARG A 52 -20.19 23.04 -9.85
C ARG A 52 -19.03 22.06 -9.96
N GLY A 53 -18.52 21.82 -11.17
CA GLY A 53 -17.41 20.89 -11.39
C GLY A 53 -16.14 21.30 -10.64
N LEU A 54 -15.85 22.61 -10.54
CA LEU A 54 -14.74 23.11 -9.73
C LEU A 54 -14.97 22.90 -8.24
N CYS A 55 -16.20 23.10 -7.74
CA CYS A 55 -16.54 22.85 -6.35
C CYS A 55 -16.43 21.36 -6.00
N ASP A 56 -16.95 20.47 -6.84
CA ASP A 56 -16.87 19.02 -6.63
C ASP A 56 -15.40 18.55 -6.57
N LYS A 57 -14.56 19.06 -7.48
CA LYS A 57 -13.12 18.77 -7.48
C LYS A 57 -12.41 19.28 -6.22
N ALA A 58 -12.79 20.44 -5.71
CA ALA A 58 -12.23 20.99 -4.49
C ALA A 58 -12.65 20.20 -3.24
N MET A 59 -13.86 19.63 -3.24
CA MET A 59 -14.43 18.86 -2.13
C MET A 59 -14.03 17.37 -2.13
N GLU A 60 -13.54 16.84 -3.25
CA GLU A 60 -13.10 15.45 -3.40
C GLU A 60 -12.09 15.03 -2.31
N TRP A 61 -11.10 15.87 -2.02
CA TRP A 61 -10.10 15.55 -1.00
C TRP A 61 -10.67 15.53 0.42
N PRO A 62 -11.38 16.58 0.89
CA PRO A 62 -12.06 16.54 2.19
C PRO A 62 -13.00 15.34 2.36
N GLU A 63 -13.77 14.99 1.33
CA GLU A 63 -14.69 13.85 1.36
C GLU A 63 -13.94 12.53 1.49
N ARG A 64 -12.86 12.34 0.72
CA ARG A 64 -12.00 11.16 0.83
C ARG A 64 -11.38 11.03 2.21
N GLN A 65 -10.97 12.13 2.84
CA GLN A 65 -10.45 12.08 4.22
C GLN A 65 -11.54 11.69 5.23
N ARG A 66 -12.75 12.25 5.09
CA ARG A 66 -13.89 11.87 5.94
C ARG A 66 -14.24 10.40 5.80
N GLU A 67 -14.22 9.86 4.59
CA GLU A 67 -14.47 8.44 4.35
C GLU A 67 -13.39 7.56 4.99
N ARG A 68 -12.11 7.94 4.86
CA ARG A 68 -10.99 7.24 5.51
C ARG A 68 -11.16 7.18 7.02
N VAL A 69 -11.51 8.32 7.65
CA VAL A 69 -11.74 8.39 9.10
C VAL A 69 -12.91 7.48 9.49
N ARG A 70 -14.06 7.57 8.80
CA ARG A 70 -15.21 6.68 9.09
C ARG A 70 -14.85 5.20 8.97
N ARG A 71 -14.05 4.84 7.95
CA ARG A 71 -13.60 3.45 7.75
C ARG A 71 -12.69 3.01 8.88
N GLN A 72 -11.76 3.87 9.31
CA GLN A 72 -10.88 3.60 10.44
C GLN A 72 -11.67 3.43 11.74
N GLU A 73 -12.61 4.32 12.01
CA GLU A 73 -13.50 4.22 13.18
C GLU A 73 -14.36 2.95 13.16
N ALA A 74 -14.83 2.52 11.99
CA ALA A 74 -15.55 1.25 11.84
C ALA A 74 -14.64 0.05 12.15
N ILE A 75 -13.41 0.04 11.62
CA ILE A 75 -12.42 -1.00 11.92
C ILE A 75 -12.08 -1.03 13.40
N GLU A 76 -11.91 0.13 14.04
CA GLU A 76 -11.62 0.22 15.46
C GLU A 76 -12.78 -0.24 16.34
N ARG A 77 -14.02 0.06 15.93
CA ARG A 77 -15.23 -0.43 16.60
C ARG A 77 -15.37 -1.94 16.50
N ASP A 78 -15.08 -2.51 15.34
CA ASP A 78 -15.17 -3.95 15.09
C ASP A 78 -13.91 -4.71 15.54
N ARG A 79 -12.87 -3.99 15.98
CA ARG A 79 -11.62 -4.61 16.44
C ARG A 79 -11.92 -5.41 17.72
N PRO A 80 -11.69 -6.74 17.72
CA PRO A 80 -11.86 -7.51 18.94
C PRO A 80 -10.91 -6.98 20.01
N ALA A 81 -11.35 -7.07 21.27
CA ALA A 81 -10.54 -6.69 22.42
C ALA A 81 -9.14 -7.33 22.32
N PRO A 82 -8.08 -6.61 22.72
CA PRO A 82 -6.73 -7.16 22.68
C PRO A 82 -6.72 -8.49 23.43
N ARG A 83 -6.35 -9.57 22.72
CA ARG A 83 -6.20 -10.89 23.33
C ARG A 83 -5.19 -10.77 24.46
N SER A 84 -5.52 -11.34 25.62
CA SER A 84 -4.59 -11.46 26.74
C SER A 84 -3.25 -12.03 26.26
N ALA A 85 -2.15 -11.57 26.85
CA ALA A 85 -0.82 -12.08 26.52
C ALA A 85 -0.82 -13.63 26.61
N PRO A 86 -0.27 -14.35 25.61
CA PRO A 86 -0.29 -15.80 25.60
C PRO A 86 0.49 -16.35 26.79
N SER A 87 -0.07 -17.37 27.44
CA SER A 87 0.57 -18.08 28.54
C SER A 87 1.86 -18.77 28.08
N GLN A 88 2.75 -19.10 29.01
CA GLN A 88 4.00 -19.80 28.68
C GLN A 88 3.72 -21.13 27.93
N SER A 89 2.73 -21.90 28.40
CA SER A 89 2.32 -23.16 27.75
C SER A 89 1.81 -22.99 26.32
N GLN A 90 1.19 -21.85 25.98
CA GLN A 90 0.78 -21.54 24.61
C GLN A 90 1.99 -21.19 23.73
N ARG A 91 2.95 -20.43 24.28
CA ARG A 91 4.20 -20.09 23.57
C ARG A 91 5.00 -21.35 23.25
N ASP A 92 5.11 -22.26 24.21
CA ASP A 92 5.85 -23.51 24.04
C ASP A 92 5.21 -24.41 22.97
N ARG A 93 3.87 -24.46 22.90
CA ARG A 93 3.16 -25.16 21.83
C ARG A 93 3.44 -24.57 20.45
N VAL A 94 3.41 -23.24 20.33
CA VAL A 94 3.70 -22.55 19.07
C VAL A 94 5.15 -22.79 18.65
N ALA A 95 6.10 -22.72 19.60
CA ALA A 95 7.50 -23.02 19.34
C ALA A 95 7.70 -24.47 18.85
N ALA A 96 7.00 -25.44 19.43
CA ALA A 96 7.06 -26.84 19.01
C ALA A 96 6.43 -27.09 17.63
N ILE A 97 5.36 -26.36 17.27
CA ILE A 97 4.79 -26.42 15.91
C ILE A 97 5.77 -25.81 14.91
N TYR A 98 6.36 -24.67 15.27
CA TYR A 98 7.32 -23.97 14.42
C TYR A 98 8.59 -24.78 14.19
N SER A 99 9.11 -25.46 15.21
CA SER A 99 10.27 -26.34 15.06
C SER A 99 9.99 -27.53 14.14
N ARG A 100 8.78 -28.11 14.20
CA ARG A 100 8.35 -29.17 13.26
C ARG A 100 8.25 -28.67 11.82
N PHE A 101 7.69 -27.48 11.63
CA PHE A 101 7.64 -26.85 10.31
C PHE A 101 9.05 -26.61 9.73
N LEU A 102 9.96 -26.11 10.56
CA LEU A 102 11.35 -25.89 10.16
C LEU A 102 12.07 -27.20 9.82
N ALA A 103 11.87 -28.27 10.58
CA ALA A 103 12.48 -29.57 10.30
C ALA A 103 12.12 -30.09 8.88
N GLY A 104 10.85 -30.00 8.49
CA GLY A 104 10.43 -30.38 7.12
C GLY A 104 11.02 -29.47 6.04
N TYR A 105 11.10 -28.15 6.31
CA TYR A 105 11.66 -27.18 5.37
C TYR A 105 13.18 -27.33 5.18
N THR A 106 13.92 -27.68 6.24
CA THR A 106 15.36 -27.90 6.16
C THR A 106 15.69 -29.19 5.44
N ASP A 107 14.95 -30.27 5.67
CA ASP A 107 15.23 -31.57 5.06
C ASP A 107 15.01 -31.58 3.54
N GLU A 108 13.91 -30.96 3.08
CA GLU A 108 13.63 -30.84 1.63
C GLU A 108 14.64 -29.94 0.92
N LYS A 109 15.05 -28.83 1.55
CA LYS A 109 16.01 -27.92 0.96
C LYS A 109 17.42 -28.50 0.96
N GLN A 110 17.83 -29.16 2.05
CA GLN A 110 19.15 -29.80 2.16
C GLN A 110 19.27 -30.96 1.17
N SER A 111 18.25 -31.80 1.03
CA SER A 111 18.27 -32.91 0.06
C SER A 111 18.32 -32.41 -1.39
N ALA A 112 17.60 -31.33 -1.73
CA ALA A 112 17.69 -30.70 -3.04
C ALA A 112 19.08 -30.09 -3.33
N GLU A 113 19.68 -29.40 -2.35
CA GLU A 113 21.04 -28.86 -2.46
C GLU A 113 22.10 -29.97 -2.57
N GLU A 114 21.93 -31.08 -1.86
CA GLU A 114 22.83 -32.24 -1.94
C GLU A 114 22.73 -32.97 -3.28
N ALA A 115 21.52 -33.08 -3.84
CA ALA A 115 21.30 -33.63 -5.18
C ALA A 115 21.96 -32.76 -6.26
N GLU A 116 21.81 -31.43 -6.18
CA GLU A 116 22.47 -30.49 -7.09
C GLU A 116 24.00 -30.58 -6.98
N ARG A 117 24.54 -30.64 -5.76
CA ARG A 117 25.98 -30.84 -5.52
C ARG A 117 26.47 -32.18 -6.05
N ALA A 118 25.68 -33.24 -5.95
CA ALA A 118 26.02 -34.54 -6.51
C ALA A 118 26.06 -34.50 -8.05
N GLU A 119 25.10 -33.82 -8.68
CA GLU A 119 25.07 -33.62 -10.13
C GLU A 119 26.28 -32.81 -10.62
N ILE A 120 26.62 -31.72 -9.94
CA ILE A 120 27.80 -30.90 -10.25
C ILE A 120 29.08 -31.74 -10.10
N ARG A 121 29.23 -32.53 -9.02
CA ARG A 121 30.37 -33.43 -8.83
C ARG A 121 30.51 -34.43 -9.98
N ALA A 122 29.40 -35.06 -10.39
CA ALA A 122 29.37 -35.99 -11.51
C ALA A 122 29.73 -35.32 -12.85
N ARG A 123 29.22 -34.11 -13.11
CA ARG A 123 29.47 -33.34 -14.34
C ARG A 123 30.95 -33.00 -14.53
N TYR A 124 31.68 -32.76 -13.44
CA TYR A 124 33.11 -32.42 -13.47
C TYR A 124 34.03 -33.60 -13.13
N GLY A 125 33.52 -34.83 -13.07
CA GLY A 125 34.33 -36.03 -12.81
C GLY A 125 34.98 -36.08 -11.42
N MET A 126 34.46 -35.30 -10.47
CA MET A 126 34.92 -35.31 -9.07
C MET A 126 34.29 -36.50 -8.35
N THR A 127 35.07 -37.58 -8.20
CA THR A 127 34.66 -38.75 -7.40
C THR A 127 34.61 -38.38 -5.92
N GLU A 128 33.82 -39.11 -5.13
CA GLU A 128 33.71 -38.86 -3.68
C GLU A 128 35.06 -38.99 -2.97
N GLU A 129 35.93 -39.88 -3.47
CA GLU A 129 37.31 -40.04 -3.02
C GLU A 129 38.19 -38.82 -3.32
N ALA A 130 38.01 -38.20 -4.50
CA ALA A 130 38.72 -36.97 -4.87
C ALA A 130 38.28 -35.79 -3.98
N VAL A 131 37.00 -35.70 -3.64
CA VAL A 131 36.48 -34.66 -2.73
C VAL A 131 36.97 -34.89 -1.29
N ALA A 132 37.00 -36.14 -0.82
CA ALA A 132 37.46 -36.50 0.51
C ALA A 132 38.98 -36.26 0.73
N SER A 133 39.76 -36.29 -0.36
CA SER A 133 41.21 -36.01 -0.33
C SER A 133 41.56 -34.52 -0.35
N ILE A 134 40.60 -33.63 -0.58
CA ILE A 134 40.80 -32.18 -0.48
C ILE A 134 40.84 -31.80 1.00
N ALA A 135 42.00 -31.33 1.48
CA ALA A 135 42.14 -30.83 2.84
C ALA A 135 41.26 -29.60 3.06
N ASN A 136 40.43 -29.63 4.10
CA ASN A 136 39.62 -28.48 4.50
C ASN A 136 40.53 -27.31 4.85
N GLN A 137 40.47 -26.23 4.07
CA GLN A 137 41.17 -25.01 4.44
C GLN A 137 40.42 -24.29 5.58
N PRO A 138 41.14 -23.68 6.53
CA PRO A 138 40.51 -22.87 7.56
C PRO A 138 39.75 -21.71 6.89
N VAL A 139 38.48 -21.54 7.26
CA VAL A 139 37.67 -20.43 6.78
C VAL A 139 38.38 -19.12 7.18
N PRO A 140 38.73 -18.24 6.24
CA PRO A 140 39.41 -16.99 6.56
C PRO A 140 38.60 -16.16 7.56
N SER A 141 39.26 -15.56 8.54
CA SER A 141 38.61 -14.76 9.61
C SER A 141 37.75 -13.60 9.10
N ASN A 142 37.98 -13.17 7.85
CA ASN A 142 37.23 -12.11 7.18
C ASN A 142 35.91 -12.61 6.55
N PHE A 143 35.66 -13.92 6.56
CA PHE A 143 34.45 -14.51 5.99
C PHE A 143 33.30 -14.40 7.01
N LYS A 144 32.45 -13.39 6.83
CA LYS A 144 31.27 -13.16 7.66
C LYS A 144 30.21 -14.23 7.32
N LYS A 145 30.07 -15.26 8.15
CA LYS A 145 28.95 -16.22 8.05
C LYS A 145 27.64 -15.44 8.21
N LEU A 146 26.90 -15.26 7.11
CA LEU A 146 25.53 -14.74 7.15
C LEU A 146 24.62 -15.84 7.69
N GLY A 147 24.27 -15.76 8.97
CA GLY A 147 23.20 -16.55 9.58
C GLY A 147 23.67 -17.86 10.23
N GLY A 148 24.09 -17.78 11.48
CA GLY A 148 24.34 -18.94 12.33
C GLY A 148 24.83 -18.48 13.69
N GLN A 149 23.92 -17.98 14.52
CA GLN A 149 24.16 -17.83 15.96
C GLN A 149 23.88 -19.18 16.65
N PRO A 150 24.55 -19.43 17.79
CA PRO A 150 24.91 -20.77 18.30
C PRO A 150 23.73 -21.67 18.65
#